data_AF-A0A1Y1XZ51-F1
#
_entry.id   AF-A0A1Y1XZ51-F1
#
_cell.length_a   1.000
_cell.length_b   1.000
_cell.length_c   1.000
_cell.angle_alpha   90.00
_cell.angle_beta   90.00
_cell.angle_gamma   90.00
#
_symmetry.space_group_name_H-M   'P 1'
#
loop_
_entity.id
_entity.type
_entity.pdbx_description
1 polymer ?
#
loop_
_entity_poly.entity_id
_entity_poly.type
_entity_poly.pdbx_seq_one_letter_code
_entity_poly.pdbx_strand_id
1 'polypeptide(L)'
;MVLINGIKYACETCIRGHRSSSCSHLQRQLFEIKRKGRPISQCDHCRELRKTKKIHVKCICVQPEREGILGLRFGFSSILQTGEC
;
A
#
# COMPACT_ATOMS: atom_id res chain seq x y z
N MET A 1 8.46 -15.66 12.59
CA MET A 1 9.60 -14.72 12.53
C MET A 1 10.42 -14.88 13.79
N VAL A 2 11.74 -14.72 13.72
CA VAL A 2 12.64 -14.73 14.90
C VAL A 2 13.06 -13.30 15.19
N LEU A 3 13.09 -12.87 16.46
CA LEU A 3 13.58 -11.54 16.86
C LEU A 3 14.89 -11.70 17.62
N ILE A 4 15.95 -11.03 17.15
CA ILE A 4 17.26 -11.00 17.79
C ILE A 4 17.69 -9.54 17.85
N ASN A 5 18.01 -9.03 19.04
CA ASN A 5 18.44 -7.65 19.27
C ASN A 5 17.51 -6.57 18.65
N GLY A 6 16.19 -6.83 18.64
CA GLY A 6 15.20 -5.92 18.06
C GLY A 6 15.07 -5.97 16.53
N ILE A 7 15.89 -6.76 15.85
CA ILE A 7 15.86 -6.97 14.41
C ILE A 7 15.07 -8.25 14.10
N LYS A 8 14.23 -8.19 13.05
CA LYS A 8 13.40 -9.31 12.60
C LYS A 8 14.17 -10.19 11.62
N TYR A 9 14.16 -11.50 11.84
CA TYR A 9 14.81 -12.49 10.99
C TYR A 9 13.80 -13.54 10.49
N ALA A 10 14.01 -14.03 9.27
CA ALA A 10 13.32 -15.21 8.75
C ALA A 10 14.15 -15.96 7.71
N CYS A 11 13.71 -17.18 7.39
CA CYS A 11 14.36 -18.04 6.40
C CYS A 11 14.21 -17.52 4.97
N GLU A 12 15.15 -17.81 4.06
CA GLU A 12 15.11 -17.37 2.65
C GLU A 12 13.79 -17.76 1.97
N THR A 13 13.39 -19.04 2.08
CA THR A 13 12.16 -19.57 1.49
C THR A 13 10.91 -18.86 2.03
N CYS A 14 10.94 -18.47 3.30
CA CYS A 14 9.84 -17.79 3.98
C CYS A 14 9.72 -16.34 3.51
N ILE A 15 10.86 -15.67 3.30
CA ILE A 15 10.91 -14.31 2.77
C ILE A 15 10.42 -14.28 1.33
N ARG A 16 10.89 -15.21 0.48
CA ARG A 16 10.46 -15.35 -0.92
C ARG A 16 9.00 -15.75 -1.04
N GLY A 17 8.53 -16.66 -0.19
CA GLY A 17 7.16 -17.15 -0.16
C GLY A 17 6.16 -16.26 0.58
N HIS A 18 6.54 -15.06 1.02
CA HIS A 18 5.67 -14.15 1.79
C HIS A 18 5.13 -14.73 3.12
N ARG A 19 5.78 -15.76 3.66
CA ARG A 19 5.45 -16.45 4.93
C ARG A 19 6.41 -16.06 6.07
N SER A 20 7.13 -14.95 5.91
CA SER A 20 8.13 -14.48 6.87
C SER A 20 7.54 -14.20 8.24
N SER A 21 6.29 -13.71 8.32
CA SER A 21 5.59 -13.44 9.58
C SER A 21 5.50 -14.68 10.47
N SER A 22 5.16 -15.85 9.92
CA SER A 22 4.97 -17.11 10.64
C SER A 22 6.17 -18.06 10.59
N CYS A 23 7.33 -17.62 10.08
CA CYS A 23 8.52 -18.47 9.99
C CYS A 23 8.99 -18.98 11.38
N SER A 24 8.92 -20.30 11.62
CA SER A 24 9.41 -20.99 12.83
C SER A 24 10.62 -21.91 12.56
N HIS A 25 11.23 -21.81 11.38
CA HIS A 25 12.36 -22.65 11.00
C HIS A 25 13.64 -22.19 11.68
N LEU A 26 14.25 -23.07 12.47
CA LEU A 26 15.54 -22.82 13.16
C LEU A 26 16.74 -23.44 12.43
N GLN A 27 16.49 -24.39 11.52
CA GLN A 27 17.55 -25.14 10.81
C GLN A 27 18.03 -24.45 9.53
N ARG A 28 17.32 -23.43 9.04
CA ARG A 28 17.62 -22.75 7.78
C ARG A 28 18.35 -21.44 8.05
N GLN A 29 19.18 -20.98 7.11
CA GLN A 29 19.83 -19.67 7.19
C GLN A 29 18.78 -18.56 7.35
N LEU A 30 19.00 -17.75 8.39
CA LEU A 30 18.16 -16.63 8.77
C LEU A 30 18.72 -15.34 8.16
N PHE A 31 17.86 -14.58 7.50
CA PHE A 31 18.19 -13.28 6.94
C PHE A 31 17.42 -12.17 7.65
N GLU A 32 18.07 -11.02 7.81
CA GLU A 32 17.43 -9.82 8.33
C GLU A 32 16.34 -9.31 7.36
N ILE A 33 15.16 -9.04 7.92
CA ILE A 33 14.04 -8.45 7.18
C ILE A 33 14.01 -6.95 7.44
N LYS A 34 14.42 -6.17 6.43
CA LYS A 34 14.18 -4.73 6.41
C LYS A 34 12.69 -4.43 6.26
N ARG A 35 12.24 -3.26 6.74
CA ARG A 35 10.84 -2.82 6.60
C ARG A 35 10.50 -2.69 5.11
N LYS A 36 9.65 -3.58 4.59
CA LYS A 36 9.05 -3.44 3.26
C LYS A 36 7.82 -2.56 3.38
N GLY A 37 7.88 -1.36 2.80
CA GLY A 37 6.71 -0.51 2.57
C GLY A 37 6.44 -0.42 1.07
N ARG A 38 5.18 -0.62 0.65
CA ARG A 38 4.78 -0.23 -0.71
C ARG A 38 4.77 1.31 -0.71
N PRO A 39 5.53 1.98 -1.58
CA PRO A 39 5.42 3.43 -1.70
C PRO A 39 3.97 3.77 -2.05
N ILE A 40 3.48 4.88 -1.52
CA ILE A 40 2.10 5.28 -1.78
C ILE A 40 1.97 5.58 -3.27
N SER A 41 1.13 4.79 -3.95
CA SER A 41 0.94 4.88 -5.40
C SER A 41 -0.14 5.91 -5.79
N GLN A 42 -0.71 6.63 -4.82
CA GLN A 42 -1.85 7.52 -4.99
C GLN A 42 -1.61 8.79 -4.16
N CYS A 43 -1.97 9.96 -4.69
CA CYS A 43 -1.91 11.21 -3.95
C CYS A 43 -2.94 11.25 -2.80
N ASP A 44 -2.72 12.11 -1.81
CA ASP A 44 -3.63 12.24 -0.66
C ASP A 44 -5.05 12.66 -1.07
N HIS A 45 -5.18 13.49 -2.11
CA HIS A 45 -6.47 13.91 -2.66
C HIS A 45 -7.30 12.71 -3.15
N CYS A 46 -6.74 11.87 -4.03
CA CYS A 46 -7.47 10.72 -4.54
C CYS A 46 -7.69 9.64 -3.46
N ARG A 47 -6.86 9.63 -2.41
CA ARG A 47 -7.06 8.77 -1.24
C ARG A 47 -8.25 9.23 -0.40
N GLU A 48 -8.44 10.53 -0.24
CA GLU A 48 -9.60 11.10 0.44
C GLU A 48 -10.89 10.85 -0.34
N LEU A 49 -10.87 11.01 -1.67
CA LEU A 49 -12.03 10.69 -2.52
C LEU A 49 -12.47 9.23 -2.41
N ARG A 50 -11.54 8.29 -2.25
CA ARG A 50 -11.89 6.88 -1.96
C ARG A 50 -12.58 6.71 -0.61
N LYS A 51 -12.16 7.45 0.42
CA LYS A 51 -12.72 7.34 1.77
C LYS A 51 -14.10 7.99 1.88
N THR A 52 -14.23 9.22 1.36
CA THR A 52 -15.44 10.03 1.53
C THR A 52 -16.52 9.65 0.53
N LYS A 53 -16.14 9.41 -0.74
CA LYS A 53 -17.08 9.18 -1.84
C LYS A 53 -17.13 7.73 -2.32
N LYS A 54 -16.28 6.84 -1.79
CA LYS A 54 -16.17 5.43 -2.22
C LYS A 54 -15.89 5.25 -3.72
N ILE A 55 -15.21 6.23 -4.34
CA ILE A 55 -14.93 6.21 -5.78
C ILE A 55 -13.58 5.53 -6.05
N HIS A 56 -13.58 4.47 -6.85
CA HIS A 56 -12.38 3.68 -7.21
C HIS A 56 -11.83 4.06 -8.59
N VAL A 57 -11.19 5.22 -8.70
CA VAL A 57 -10.50 5.65 -9.93
C VAL A 57 -8.98 5.50 -9.84
N LYS A 58 -8.34 5.22 -10.98
CA LYS A 58 -6.88 5.26 -11.12
C LYS A 58 -6.42 6.71 -10.96
N CYS A 59 -5.45 6.94 -10.08
CA CYS A 59 -4.88 8.26 -9.88
C CYS A 59 -4.03 8.64 -11.10
N ILE A 60 -4.42 9.68 -11.81
CA ILE A 60 -3.71 10.27 -12.95
C ILE A 60 -3.12 11.65 -12.62
N CYS A 61 -3.05 11.99 -11.33
CA CYS A 61 -2.49 13.26 -10.88
C CYS A 61 -0.98 13.27 -11.15
N VAL A 62 -0.56 14.07 -12.12
CA VAL A 62 0.83 14.51 -12.25
C VAL A 62 1.09 15.41 -11.04
N GLN A 63 2.12 15.12 -10.25
CA GLN A 63 2.30 15.68 -8.90
C GLN A 63 2.07 17.21 -8.85
N PRO A 64 1.00 17.68 -8.19
CA PRO A 64 0.88 19.09 -7.92
C PRO A 64 1.81 19.41 -6.77
N GLU A 65 2.79 20.27 -7.05
CA GLU A 65 3.62 20.89 -6.02
C GLU A 65 2.71 21.58 -4.98
N ARG A 66 3.14 21.50 -3.73
CA ARG A 66 2.36 21.78 -2.53
C ARG A 66 1.92 23.25 -2.49
N GLU A 67 0.68 23.57 -2.82
CA GLU A 67 0.04 24.79 -2.30
C GLU A 67 -1.43 24.55 -1.94
N GLY A 68 -1.77 24.99 -0.74
CA GLY A 68 -3.07 24.82 -0.14
C GLY A 68 -4.17 25.54 -0.92
N ILE A 69 -5.40 25.07 -0.69
CA ILE A 69 -6.64 25.81 -0.88
C ILE A 69 -6.81 26.36 -2.29
N LEU A 70 -7.41 25.57 -3.19
CA LEU A 70 -8.50 26.02 -4.07
C LEU A 70 -9.06 24.82 -4.84
N GLY A 71 -10.32 24.52 -4.59
CA GLY A 71 -11.05 23.48 -5.29
C GLY A 71 -11.21 23.83 -6.77
N LEU A 72 -10.85 22.89 -7.64
CA LEU A 72 -11.22 22.93 -9.05
C LEU A 72 -11.82 21.58 -9.45
N ARG A 73 -13.15 21.58 -9.37
CA ARG A 73 -14.12 20.97 -10.29
C ARG A 73 -13.58 19.90 -11.23
N PHE A 74 -13.56 18.65 -10.76
CA PHE A 74 -13.67 17.52 -11.69
C PHE A 74 -15.14 17.25 -11.95
N GLY A 75 -15.54 17.52 -13.20
CA GLY A 75 -16.87 17.28 -13.73
C GLY A 75 -17.32 15.85 -13.44
N PHE A 76 -18.38 15.75 -12.63
CA PHE A 76 -19.27 14.61 -12.63
C PHE A 76 -19.92 14.54 -14.01
N SER A 77 -19.29 13.83 -14.95
CA SER A 77 -20.00 13.30 -16.10
C SER A 77 -20.14 11.81 -15.90
N SER A 78 -21.27 11.46 -15.28
CA SER A 78 -22.15 10.38 -15.71
C SER A 78 -21.48 9.11 -16.25
N ILE A 79 -21.14 8.16 -15.38
CA ILE A 79 -21.15 6.75 -15.77
C ILE A 79 -21.90 5.96 -14.71
N LEU A 80 -23.16 5.68 -15.06
CA LEU A 80 -24.03 4.59 -14.67
C LEU A 80 -23.40 3.50 -13.76
N GLN A 81 -24.00 3.35 -12.58
CA GLN A 81 -24.78 2.16 -12.19
C GLN A 81 -24.43 0.84 -12.91
N THR A 82 -23.79 -0.09 -12.21
CA THR A 82 -24.19 -1.52 -12.05
C THR A 82 -23.02 -2.34 -11.48
N GLY A 83 -23.36 -3.39 -10.73
CA GLY A 83 -22.45 -4.50 -10.45
C GLY A 83 -22.22 -4.81 -8.99
N GLU A 84 -23.29 -5.19 -8.28
CA GLU A 84 -23.20 -6.11 -7.14
C GLU A 84 -22.67 -7.45 -7.66
N CYS A 85 -21.55 -7.91 -7.10
CA CYS A 85 -21.14 -9.31 -7.02
C CYS A 85 -20.62 -9.55 -5.61
#